data_AF-A0A6N3K497-F1
#
_entry.id   AF-A0A6N3K497-F1
#
_cell.length_a   1.000
_cell.length_b   1.000
_cell.length_c   1.000
_cell.angle_alpha   90.00
_cell.angle_beta   90.00
_cell.angle_gamma   90.00
#
_symmetry.space_group_name_H-M   'P 1'
#
loop_
_entity.id
_entity.type
_entity.pdbx_description
1 polymer ?
#
loop_
_entity_poly.entity_id
_entity_poly.type
_entity_poly.pdbx_seq_one_letter_code
_entity_poly.pdbx_strand_id
1 'polypeptide(L)'
;MDVEALPRRFFKTTLQRTVQALKRHRDIFFTDDLGNRPSSIIITTLAAQSYEPRGGLFDVLHHVVEQMPTHVDYKLGRYVIANPVESGENFADRWIGHPARPRRFFEWLEAALRDFTAIAEAHHTDDMLARTAHALGSRPAAAAHDALNADPGVTRRLVVAAPVPAGNERFA
;
A
#
# COMPACT_ATOMS: atom_id res chain seq x y z
N MET A 1 -34.52 -10.83 -12.63
CA MET A 1 -33.41 -11.08 -11.68
C MET A 1 -32.92 -9.73 -11.24
N ASP A 2 -33.41 -9.29 -10.09
CA ASP A 2 -33.08 -8.00 -9.50
C ASP A 2 -31.73 -8.16 -8.79
N VAL A 3 -30.70 -7.46 -9.26
CA VAL A 3 -29.37 -7.54 -8.65
C VAL A 3 -29.35 -6.50 -7.53
N GLU A 4 -29.75 -6.92 -6.33
CA GLU A 4 -29.68 -6.12 -5.11
C GLU A 4 -28.27 -5.53 -4.97
N ALA A 5 -28.14 -4.21 -5.13
CA ALA A 5 -26.86 -3.53 -5.09
C ALA A 5 -26.33 -3.54 -3.64
N LEU A 6 -25.31 -4.37 -3.38
CA LEU A 6 -24.68 -4.46 -2.07
C LEU A 6 -24.22 -3.06 -1.58
N PRO A 7 -24.48 -2.71 -0.30
CA PRO A 7 -24.08 -1.42 0.28
C PRO A 7 -22.62 -1.04 -0.02
N ARG A 8 -22.37 0.22 -0.39
CA ARG A 8 -21.04 0.72 -0.81
C ARG A 8 -19.89 0.40 0.16
N ARG A 9 -20.19 0.26 1.47
CA ARG A 9 -19.23 -0.19 2.51
C ARG A 9 -18.58 -1.55 2.25
N PHE A 10 -19.17 -2.39 1.38
CA PHE A 10 -18.63 -3.70 1.02
C PHE A 10 -17.50 -3.61 -0.02
N PHE A 11 -17.35 -2.47 -0.72
CA PHE A 11 -16.31 -2.28 -1.72
C PHE A 11 -15.19 -1.40 -1.18
N LYS A 12 -13.99 -1.99 -1.04
CA LYS A 12 -12.78 -1.24 -0.66
C LYS A 12 -12.29 -0.39 -1.83
N THR A 13 -12.00 0.89 -1.57
CA THR A 13 -11.35 1.78 -2.54
C THR A 13 -9.92 1.35 -2.84
N THR A 14 -9.35 1.83 -3.95
CA THR A 14 -7.93 1.66 -4.29
C THR A 14 -7.02 2.13 -3.17
N LEU A 15 -7.24 3.33 -2.60
CA LEU A 15 -6.49 3.81 -1.44
C LEU A 15 -6.58 2.86 -0.24
N GLN A 16 -7.78 2.38 0.11
CA GLN A 16 -7.94 1.45 1.23
C GLN A 16 -7.21 0.12 0.99
N ARG A 17 -7.23 -0.39 -0.24
CA ARG A 17 -6.49 -1.60 -0.63
C ARG A 17 -4.98 -1.36 -0.58
N THR A 18 -4.51 -0.22 -1.08
CA THR A 18 -3.10 0.20 -1.02
C THR A 18 -2.59 0.27 0.41
N VAL A 19 -3.32 0.94 1.30
CA VAL A 19 -2.98 1.00 2.74
C VAL A 19 -2.91 -0.39 3.36
N GLN A 20 -3.82 -1.30 3.01
CA GLN A 20 -3.81 -2.66 3.53
C GLN A 20 -2.61 -3.46 3.02
N ALA A 21 -2.30 -3.35 1.73
CA ALA A 21 -1.13 -4.00 1.12
C ALA A 21 0.16 -3.50 1.78
N LEU A 22 0.34 -2.19 1.92
CA LEU A 22 1.50 -1.58 2.59
C LEU A 22 1.64 -2.05 4.03
N LYS A 23 0.56 -2.00 4.82
CA LYS A 23 0.60 -2.46 6.22
C LYS A 23 0.95 -3.94 6.32
N ARG A 24 0.43 -4.77 5.42
CA ARG A 24 0.73 -6.20 5.37
C ARG A 24 2.19 -6.47 4.99
N HIS A 25 2.67 -5.83 3.93
CA HIS A 25 4.07 -5.92 3.49
C HIS A 25 5.02 -5.53 4.63
N ARG A 26 4.69 -4.42 5.32
CA ARG A 26 5.39 -3.97 6.52
C ARG A 26 5.41 -4.99 7.65
N ASP A 27 4.27 -5.63 7.93
CA ASP A 27 4.23 -6.62 9.01
C ASP A 27 5.10 -7.85 8.70
N ILE A 28 5.21 -8.23 7.42
CA ILE A 28 6.10 -9.32 6.97
C ILE A 28 7.57 -8.89 7.07
N PHE A 29 7.94 -7.74 6.49
CA PHE A 29 9.31 -7.25 6.46
C PHE A 29 9.92 -7.08 7.87
N PHE A 30 9.10 -6.70 8.84
CA PHE A 30 9.54 -6.46 10.22
C PHE A 30 9.26 -7.62 11.18
N THR A 31 8.96 -8.83 10.68
CA THR A 31 8.66 -10.01 11.52
C THR A 31 9.75 -10.24 12.59
N ASP A 32 11.02 -10.12 12.19
CA ASP A 32 12.17 -10.33 13.07
C ASP A 32 12.75 -9.02 13.65
N ASP A 33 12.08 -7.87 13.43
CA ASP A 33 12.57 -6.55 13.84
C ASP A 33 11.42 -5.61 14.27
N LEU A 34 10.57 -6.10 15.17
CA LEU A 34 9.36 -5.38 15.60
C LEU A 34 9.66 -4.02 16.26
N GLY A 35 10.85 -3.83 16.83
CA GLY A 35 11.27 -2.60 17.52
C GLY A 35 11.53 -1.41 16.58
N ASN A 36 11.90 -1.68 15.33
CA ASN A 36 12.14 -0.67 14.30
C ASN A 36 10.97 -0.51 13.32
N ARG A 37 9.90 -1.28 13.51
CA ARG A 37 8.71 -1.26 12.66
C ARG A 37 8.04 0.13 12.65
N PRO A 38 7.78 0.75 11.49
CA PRO A 38 7.11 2.05 11.42
C PRO A 38 5.66 1.94 11.90
N SER A 39 5.12 3.02 12.44
CA SER A 39 3.75 3.04 12.96
C SER A 39 2.73 2.98 11.81
N SER A 40 1.53 2.45 12.08
CA SER A 40 0.45 2.45 11.09
C SER A 40 0.06 3.86 10.64
N ILE A 41 0.14 4.85 11.55
CA ILE A 41 -0.22 6.23 11.24
C ILE A 41 0.73 6.83 10.19
N ILE A 42 2.05 6.58 10.30
CA ILE A 42 3.02 6.98 9.28
C ILE A 42 2.66 6.39 7.92
N ILE A 43 2.31 5.10 7.86
CA ILE A 43 1.96 4.43 6.59
C ILE A 43 0.68 5.01 6.00
N THR A 44 -0.36 5.23 6.81
CA THR A 44 -1.63 5.75 6.32
C THR A 44 -1.54 7.20 5.86
N THR A 45 -0.80 8.04 6.59
CA THR A 45 -0.56 9.44 6.22
C THR A 45 0.27 9.50 4.94
N LEU A 46 1.37 8.73 4.93
CA LEU A 46 2.21 8.38 3.78
C LEU A 46 1.39 8.15 2.51
N ALA A 47 0.61 7.08 2.58
CA ALA A 47 -0.17 6.59 1.46
C ALA A 47 -1.24 7.59 1.01
N ALA A 48 -1.87 8.32 1.93
CA ALA A 48 -2.88 9.31 1.59
C ALA A 48 -2.28 10.55 0.90
N GLN A 49 -1.14 11.04 1.37
CA GLN A 49 -0.44 12.19 0.75
C GLN A 49 0.09 11.85 -0.65
N SER A 50 0.52 10.60 -0.84
CA SER A 50 0.99 10.06 -2.12
C SER A 50 -0.12 9.49 -2.99
N TYR A 51 -1.38 9.54 -2.56
CA TYR A 51 -2.46 8.88 -3.27
C TYR A 51 -2.84 9.66 -4.51
N GLU A 52 -2.84 8.95 -5.64
CA GLU A 52 -3.35 9.49 -6.88
C GLU A 52 -4.20 8.42 -7.59
N PRO A 53 -5.46 8.73 -7.94
CA PRO A 53 -6.38 7.74 -8.52
C PRO A 53 -6.12 7.54 -10.03
N ARG A 54 -4.88 7.20 -10.41
CA ARG A 54 -4.50 6.91 -11.80
C ARG A 54 -4.18 5.42 -11.97
N GLY A 55 -4.84 4.80 -12.94
CA GLY A 55 -4.61 3.40 -13.31
C GLY A 55 -5.33 2.38 -12.43
N GLY A 56 -4.89 1.13 -12.51
CA GLY A 56 -5.36 0.01 -11.69
C GLY A 56 -4.74 0.00 -10.30
N LEU A 57 -5.09 -1.00 -9.48
CA LEU A 57 -4.58 -1.10 -8.11
C LEU A 57 -3.04 -1.16 -8.04
N PHE A 58 -2.40 -1.88 -8.96
CA PHE A 58 -0.94 -2.00 -8.98
C PHE A 58 -0.25 -0.70 -9.40
N ASP A 59 -0.82 0.04 -10.36
CA ASP A 59 -0.32 1.36 -10.74
C ASP A 59 -0.38 2.34 -9.57
N VAL A 60 -1.53 2.37 -8.87
CA VAL A 60 -1.72 3.18 -7.67
C VAL A 60 -0.75 2.76 -6.56
N LEU A 61 -0.57 1.46 -6.34
CA LEU A 61 0.31 0.93 -5.30
C LEU A 61 1.77 1.31 -5.58
N HIS A 62 2.24 1.10 -6.82
CA HIS A 62 3.58 1.49 -7.26
C HIS A 62 3.81 2.99 -7.08
N HIS A 63 2.91 3.82 -7.62
CA HIS A 63 2.99 5.27 -7.51
C HIS A 63 3.03 5.74 -6.06
N VAL A 64 2.14 5.21 -5.21
CA VAL A 64 2.11 5.58 -3.79
C VAL A 64 3.46 5.29 -3.13
N VAL A 65 4.01 4.09 -3.29
CA VAL A 65 5.29 3.72 -2.64
C VAL A 65 6.44 4.58 -3.14
N GLU A 66 6.47 4.87 -4.43
CA GLU A 66 7.47 5.74 -5.06
C GLU A 66 7.41 7.17 -4.52
N GLN A 67 6.21 7.70 -4.28
CA GLN A 67 6.03 9.08 -3.80
C GLN A 67 6.17 9.25 -2.29
N MET A 68 5.95 8.20 -1.47
CA MET A 68 6.03 8.29 -0.01
C MET A 68 7.29 8.98 0.55
N PRO A 69 8.52 8.72 0.04
CA PRO A 69 9.74 9.40 0.49
C PRO A 69 9.68 10.93 0.35
N THR A 70 8.98 11.44 -0.66
CA THR A 70 8.89 12.89 -0.94
C THR A 70 8.10 13.66 0.12
N HIS A 71 7.28 12.95 0.92
CA HIS A 71 6.52 13.52 2.03
C HIS A 71 7.22 13.34 3.39
N VAL A 72 8.46 12.85 3.39
CA VAL A 72 9.30 12.77 4.58
C VAL A 72 10.38 13.85 4.51
N ASP A 73 10.12 14.95 5.21
CA ASP A 73 11.05 16.07 5.29
C ASP A 73 12.22 15.78 6.25
N TYR A 74 13.35 16.46 6.04
CA TYR A 74 14.46 16.50 7.01
C TYR A 74 14.81 17.95 7.34
N LYS A 75 14.45 18.40 8.55
CA LYS A 75 14.58 19.80 8.99
C LYS A 75 15.26 19.84 10.34
N LEU A 76 16.25 20.71 10.52
CA LEU A 76 16.96 20.91 11.79
C LEU A 76 17.48 19.60 12.42
N GLY A 77 18.01 18.69 11.59
CA GLY A 77 18.58 17.41 12.05
C GLY A 77 17.55 16.33 12.41
N ARG A 78 16.25 16.55 12.17
CA ARG A 78 15.18 15.58 12.44
C ARG A 78 14.31 15.33 11.22
N TYR A 79 13.79 14.10 11.13
CA TYR A 79 12.76 13.76 10.17
C TYR A 79 11.42 14.39 10.59
N VAL A 80 10.65 14.83 9.59
CA VAL A 80 9.34 15.45 9.79
C VAL A 80 8.32 14.78 8.87
N ILE A 81 7.28 14.23 9.49
CA ILE A 81 6.06 13.73 8.85
C ILE A 81 4.91 14.43 9.56
N ALA A 82 4.47 15.55 8.99
CA ALA A 82 3.44 16.39 9.60
C ALA A 82 2.09 15.65 9.62
N ASN A 83 1.38 15.74 10.75
CA ASN A 83 0.00 15.35 10.78
C ASN A 83 -0.81 16.31 9.88
N PRO A 84 -1.57 15.81 8.89
CA PRO A 84 -2.33 16.66 7.97
C PRO A 84 -3.45 17.46 8.68
N VAL A 85 -3.89 17.03 9.87
CA VAL A 85 -4.94 17.71 10.65
C VAL A 85 -4.35 18.74 11.61
N GLU A 86 -3.18 18.46 12.17
CA GLU A 86 -2.49 19.31 13.13
C GLU A 86 -1.01 19.45 12.74
N SER A 87 -0.69 20.50 11.99
CA SER A 87 0.65 20.67 11.41
C SER A 87 1.77 20.86 12.45
N GLY A 88 1.42 21.16 13.70
CA GLY A 88 2.35 21.18 14.83
C GLY A 88 2.79 19.79 15.31
N GLU A 89 2.04 18.73 15.00
CA GLU A 89 2.37 17.35 15.37
C GLU A 89 3.24 16.67 14.30
N ASN A 90 4.34 16.07 14.74
CA ASN A 90 5.25 15.32 13.88
C ASN A 90 5.21 13.81 14.21
N PHE A 91 4.69 13.00 13.29
CA PHE A 91 4.64 11.55 13.48
C PHE A 91 6.02 10.87 13.51
N ALA A 92 7.06 11.54 12.98
CA ALA A 92 8.43 11.07 13.04
C ALA A 92 9.13 11.38 14.38
N ASP A 93 8.48 12.02 15.35
CA ASP A 93 9.07 12.27 16.69
C ASP A 93 9.48 10.97 17.39
N ARG A 94 8.78 9.86 17.09
CA ARG A 94 9.15 8.53 17.60
C ARG A 94 10.48 8.01 17.08
N TRP A 95 11.08 8.66 16.08
CA TRP A 95 12.41 8.31 15.55
C TRP A 95 13.54 9.01 16.31
N ILE A 96 13.24 10.02 17.12
CA ILE A 96 14.23 10.71 17.96
C ILE A 96 14.87 9.70 18.92
N GLY A 97 16.22 9.71 18.98
CA GLY A 97 17.00 8.74 19.76
C GLY A 97 17.06 7.33 19.18
N HIS A 98 16.43 7.07 18.03
CA HIS A 98 16.35 5.75 17.41
C HIS A 98 16.72 5.80 15.91
N PRO A 99 18.00 6.05 15.57
CA PRO A 99 18.42 6.25 14.17
C PRO A 99 18.20 5.02 13.27
N ALA A 100 18.06 3.82 13.85
CA ALA A 100 17.69 2.63 13.11
C ALA A 100 16.28 2.70 12.52
N ARG A 101 15.32 3.37 13.17
CA ARG A 101 13.92 3.48 12.69
C ARG A 101 13.78 4.14 11.32
N PRO A 102 14.30 5.36 11.07
CA PRO A 102 14.22 5.97 9.75
C PRO A 102 14.96 5.13 8.71
N ARG A 103 16.15 4.62 9.03
CA ARG A 103 16.92 3.76 8.11
C ARG A 103 16.11 2.54 7.68
N ARG A 104 15.57 1.79 8.64
CA ARG A 104 14.76 0.58 8.37
C ARG A 104 13.44 0.92 7.66
N PHE A 105 12.87 2.09 7.91
CA PHE A 105 11.71 2.58 7.17
C PHE A 105 12.02 2.78 5.68
N PHE A 106 13.15 3.42 5.34
CA PHE A 106 13.53 3.59 3.93
C PHE A 106 13.93 2.27 3.27
N GLU A 107 14.66 1.39 3.97
CA GLU A 107 14.94 0.02 3.49
C GLU A 107 13.64 -0.75 3.18
N TRP A 108 12.61 -0.59 4.02
CA TRP A 108 11.29 -1.19 3.79
C TRP A 108 10.57 -0.57 2.59
N LEU A 109 10.64 0.75 2.38
CA LEU A 109 10.05 1.38 1.19
C LEU A 109 10.71 0.88 -0.10
N GLU A 110 12.04 0.76 -0.11
CA GLU A 110 12.75 0.19 -1.26
C GLU A 110 12.34 -1.27 -1.53
N ALA A 111 12.18 -2.08 -0.48
CA ALA A 111 11.69 -3.45 -0.62
C ALA A 111 10.25 -3.49 -1.16
N ALA A 112 9.37 -2.66 -0.61
CA ALA A 112 7.98 -2.57 -1.07
C ALA A 112 7.91 -2.15 -2.55
N LEU A 113 8.73 -1.18 -2.97
CA LEU A 113 8.77 -0.74 -4.35
C LEU A 113 9.20 -1.88 -5.26
N ARG A 114 10.33 -2.54 -4.96
CA ARG A 114 10.82 -3.69 -5.73
C ARG A 114 9.77 -4.80 -5.85
N ASP A 115 9.14 -5.17 -4.74
CA ASP A 115 8.20 -6.29 -4.70
C ASP A 115 6.90 -5.97 -5.46
N PHE A 116 6.40 -4.74 -5.35
CA PHE A 116 5.19 -4.33 -6.09
C PHE A 116 5.45 -4.11 -7.58
N THR A 117 6.61 -3.57 -7.96
CA THR A 117 7.05 -3.54 -9.37
C THR A 117 7.14 -4.96 -9.92
N ALA A 118 7.75 -5.89 -9.18
CA ALA A 118 7.87 -7.27 -9.60
C ALA A 118 6.50 -7.94 -9.81
N ILE A 119 5.50 -7.66 -8.97
CA ILE A 119 4.13 -8.17 -9.18
C ILE A 119 3.50 -7.55 -10.43
N ALA A 120 3.66 -6.24 -10.65
CA ALA A 120 3.08 -5.53 -11.78
C ALA A 120 3.67 -5.99 -13.14
N GLU A 121 4.94 -6.37 -13.16
CA GLU A 121 5.64 -6.85 -14.37
C GLU A 121 5.44 -8.35 -14.66
N ALA A 122 4.74 -9.09 -13.79
CA ALA A 122 4.53 -10.52 -14.00
C ALA A 122 3.62 -10.79 -15.22
N HIS A 123 4.11 -11.57 -16.18
CA HIS A 123 3.37 -11.89 -17.41
C HIS A 123 2.55 -13.18 -17.32
N HIS A 124 2.87 -14.06 -16.37
CA HIS A 124 2.20 -15.34 -16.16
C HIS A 124 1.49 -15.35 -14.81
N THR A 125 0.30 -15.95 -14.76
CA THR A 125 -0.53 -16.02 -13.56
C THR A 125 0.19 -16.67 -12.38
N ASP A 126 0.89 -17.78 -12.61
CA ASP A 126 1.61 -18.48 -11.54
C ASP A 126 2.77 -17.66 -10.98
N ASP A 127 3.48 -16.92 -11.84
CA ASP A 127 4.54 -16.00 -11.43
C ASP A 127 3.96 -14.83 -10.61
N MET A 128 2.85 -14.26 -11.07
CA MET A 128 2.14 -13.20 -10.32
C MET A 128 1.70 -13.69 -8.93
N LEU A 129 1.17 -14.92 -8.84
CA LEU A 129 0.76 -15.52 -7.57
C LEU A 129 1.94 -15.77 -6.64
N ALA A 130 3.05 -16.29 -7.17
CA ALA A 130 4.27 -16.53 -6.40
C ALA A 130 4.85 -15.21 -5.84
N ARG A 131 4.93 -14.16 -6.66
CA ARG A 131 5.40 -12.84 -6.23
C ARG A 131 4.46 -12.18 -5.22
N THR A 132 3.15 -12.34 -5.42
CA THR A 132 2.15 -11.88 -4.43
C THR A 132 2.31 -12.61 -3.10
N ALA A 133 2.56 -13.92 -3.13
CA ALA A 133 2.79 -14.71 -1.94
C ALA A 133 4.07 -14.29 -1.20
N HIS A 134 5.11 -13.94 -1.94
CA HIS A 134 6.34 -13.39 -1.39
C HIS A 134 6.10 -12.05 -0.68
N ALA A 135 5.50 -11.08 -1.36
CA ALA A 135 5.34 -9.72 -0.86
C ALA A 135 4.28 -9.59 0.26
N LEU A 136 3.15 -10.30 0.13
CA LEU A 136 1.98 -10.13 1.00
C LEU A 136 1.68 -11.38 1.85
N GLY A 137 2.46 -12.46 1.69
CA GLY A 137 2.28 -13.73 2.35
C GLY A 137 1.30 -14.66 1.62
N SER A 138 1.27 -15.92 2.06
CA SER A 138 0.52 -16.99 1.38
C SER A 138 -1.01 -16.82 1.38
N ARG A 139 -1.61 -16.21 2.40
CA ARG A 139 -3.07 -16.06 2.50
C ARG A 139 -3.65 -15.11 1.43
N PRO A 140 -3.11 -13.89 1.22
CA PRO A 140 -3.52 -13.03 0.09
C PRO A 140 -3.32 -13.68 -1.29
N ALA A 141 -2.22 -14.43 -1.47
CA ALA A 141 -1.96 -15.12 -2.73
C ALA A 141 -2.97 -16.24 -3.02
N ALA A 142 -3.34 -17.03 -2.01
CA ALA A 142 -4.39 -18.04 -2.14
C ALA A 142 -5.75 -17.40 -2.53
N ALA A 143 -6.12 -16.27 -1.90
CA ALA A 143 -7.34 -15.56 -2.27
C ALA A 143 -7.30 -15.01 -3.71
N ALA A 144 -6.14 -14.57 -4.19
CA ALA A 144 -5.96 -14.17 -5.59
C ALA A 144 -6.10 -15.36 -6.55
N HIS A 145 -5.55 -16.52 -6.19
CA HIS A 145 -5.68 -17.76 -6.95
C HIS A 145 -7.14 -18.22 -7.05
N ASP A 146 -7.86 -18.23 -5.93
CA ASP A 146 -9.29 -18.60 -5.90
C ASP A 146 -10.13 -17.66 -6.78
N ALA A 147 -9.84 -16.36 -6.75
CA ALA A 147 -10.52 -15.38 -7.59
C ALA A 147 -10.24 -15.57 -9.09
N LEU A 148 -9.01 -15.93 -9.45
CA LEU A 148 -8.61 -16.22 -10.83
C LEU A 148 -9.25 -17.50 -11.39
N ASN A 149 -9.41 -18.53 -10.55
CA ASN A 149 -10.00 -19.80 -10.94
C ASN A 149 -11.54 -19.76 -11.02
N ALA A 150 -12.17 -18.87 -10.25
CA ALA A 150 -13.64 -18.73 -10.25
C ALA A 150 -14.20 -18.09 -11.53
N ASP A 151 -13.40 -17.32 -12.28
CA ASP A 151 -13.82 -16.71 -13.55
C ASP A 151 -12.64 -16.48 -14.53
N PRO A 152 -12.35 -17.45 -15.42
CA PRO A 152 -11.23 -17.36 -16.36
C PRO A 152 -11.42 -16.29 -17.45
N GLY A 153 -12.64 -15.78 -17.65
CA GLY A 153 -12.97 -14.82 -18.73
C GLY A 153 -12.98 -13.35 -18.30
N VAL A 154 -13.24 -13.07 -17.02
CA VAL A 154 -13.47 -11.70 -16.52
C VAL A 154 -12.19 -11.02 -15.99
N THR A 155 -11.15 -11.79 -15.70
CA THR A 155 -10.07 -11.31 -14.82
C THR A 155 -8.95 -10.53 -15.52
N ARG A 156 -8.79 -10.65 -16.85
CA ARG A 156 -7.77 -9.85 -17.57
C ARG A 156 -8.12 -8.35 -17.67
N ARG A 157 -9.40 -7.98 -17.51
CA ARG A 157 -9.85 -6.57 -17.62
C ARG A 157 -10.11 -5.89 -16.27
N LEU A 158 -10.42 -6.64 -15.22
CA LEU A 158 -10.79 -6.09 -13.91
C LEU A 158 -9.63 -5.94 -12.93
N VAL A 159 -8.52 -6.68 -13.10
CA VAL A 159 -7.31 -6.49 -12.30
C VAL A 159 -6.40 -5.40 -12.90
N VAL A 160 -6.52 -5.15 -14.21
CA VAL A 160 -5.59 -4.28 -14.97
C VAL A 160 -6.22 -2.98 -15.50
N ALA A 161 -7.56 -2.83 -15.60
CA ALA A 161 -8.11 -1.70 -16.38
C ALA A 161 -9.44 -1.07 -15.92
N ALA A 162 -9.91 -1.35 -14.70
CA ALA A 162 -11.11 -0.68 -14.19
C ALA A 162 -10.73 0.36 -13.12
N PRO A 163 -10.88 1.67 -13.40
CA PRO A 163 -10.80 2.68 -12.35
C PRO A 163 -11.92 2.38 -11.34
N VAL A 164 -11.53 1.95 -10.13
CA VAL A 164 -12.45 1.94 -8.99
C VAL A 164 -12.75 3.41 -8.71
N PRO A 165 -14.03 3.83 -8.66
CA PRO A 165 -14.37 5.23 -8.52
C PRO A 165 -13.66 5.83 -7.31
N ALA A 166 -12.93 6.92 -7.53
CA ALA A 166 -12.46 7.78 -6.46
C ALA A 166 -13.69 8.18 -5.65
N GLY A 167 -13.83 7.64 -4.44
CA GLY A 167 -14.92 8.05 -3.56
C GLY A 167 -14.79 9.55 -3.36
N ASN A 168 -15.83 10.32 -3.72
CA ASN A 168 -15.85 11.79 -3.66
C ASN A 168 -15.07 12.31 -2.45
N GLU A 169 -13.93 12.96 -2.73
CA GLU A 169 -13.00 13.53 -1.75
C GLU A 169 -13.60 14.81 -1.13
N ARG A 170 -14.66 14.63 -0.34
CA ARG A 170 -15.21 15.67 0.54
C ARG A 170 -14.81 15.41 1.98
N PHE A 171 -13.51 15.28 2.22
CA PHE A 171 -12.89 15.46 3.54
C PHE A 171 -11.49 16.04 3.31
N ALA A 172 -11.49 17.31 2.89
CA ALA A 172 -10.42 18.26 3.11
C ALA A 172 -10.94 19.27 4.14
#